data_AF-A0A5B0S7E7-F1
#
_entry.id   AF-A0A5B0S7E7-F1
#
_cell.length_a   1.000
_cell.length_b   1.000
_cell.length_c   1.000
_cell.angle_alpha   90.00
_cell.angle_beta   90.00
_cell.angle_gamma   90.00
#
_symmetry.space_group_name_H-M   'P 1'
#
loop_
_entity.id
_entity.type
_entity.pdbx_description
1 polymer ?
#
loop_
_entity_poly.entity_id
_entity_poly.type
_entity_poly.pdbx_seq_one_letter_code
_entity_poly.pdbx_strand_id
1 'polypeptide(L)'
;MDEEMLQRTEEALSHLNPQDRRLFERHLSSLQAAHDQLAAHPDRDRLDEDENRRYFADRDEIESALGRLPEAITQRLRHVLGLWEVLIFFLEESRACSFGIRRRLAQQLSQFTLSDTAVATLTKSHDGDALECAICNEELSLPDQSIVQLPCHASHIFHRECILV
;
A
#
# COMPACT_ATOMS: atom_id res chain seq x y z
N MET A 1 -10.63 0.46 14.07
CA MET A 1 -9.95 -0.15 15.23
C MET A 1 -11.00 -0.88 16.03
N ASP A 2 -10.79 -2.17 16.32
CA ASP A 2 -11.76 -2.97 17.08
C ASP A 2 -11.91 -2.42 18.50
N GLU A 3 -13.13 -2.46 19.03
CA GLU A 3 -13.49 -1.96 20.37
C GLU A 3 -12.66 -2.65 21.47
N GLU A 4 -12.29 -3.91 21.25
CA GLU A 4 -11.39 -4.67 22.12
C GLU A 4 -9.95 -4.10 22.16
N MET A 5 -9.42 -3.64 21.02
CA MET A 5 -8.09 -3.03 20.95
C MET A 5 -8.05 -1.69 21.68
N LEU A 6 -9.12 -0.90 21.57
CA LEU A 6 -9.27 0.36 22.30
C LEU A 6 -9.29 0.12 23.82
N GLN A 7 -10.09 -0.84 24.27
CA GLN A 7 -10.17 -1.17 25.69
C GLN A 7 -8.84 -1.67 26.26
N ARG A 8 -8.16 -2.61 25.55
CA ARG A 8 -6.84 -3.11 25.97
C ARG A 8 -5.80 -2.00 26.05
N THR A 9 -5.86 -1.06 25.11
CA THR A 9 -4.97 0.12 25.09
C THR A 9 -5.22 1.01 26.29
N GLU A 10 -6.47 1.36 26.57
CA GLU A 10 -6.82 2.24 27.68
C GLU A 10 -6.48 1.61 29.04
N GLU A 11 -6.75 0.31 29.20
CA GLU A 11 -6.37 -0.45 30.39
C GLU A 11 -4.85 -0.43 30.61
N ALA A 12 -4.05 -0.67 29.55
CA ALA A 12 -2.59 -0.66 29.65
C ALA A 12 -2.03 0.73 30.03
N LEU A 13 -2.64 1.80 29.52
CA LEU A 13 -2.24 3.19 29.79
C LEU A 13 -2.68 3.70 31.17
N SER A 14 -3.76 3.15 31.74
CA SER A 14 -4.35 3.62 33.00
C SER A 14 -3.41 3.53 34.21
N HIS A 15 -2.42 2.65 34.16
CA HIS A 15 -1.46 2.41 35.23
C HIS A 15 -0.19 3.27 35.16
N LEU A 16 -0.07 4.11 34.12
CA LEU A 16 1.11 4.93 33.89
C LEU A 16 1.03 6.28 34.61
N ASN A 17 2.19 6.79 34.99
CA ASN A 17 2.29 8.20 35.39
C ASN A 17 2.03 9.11 34.18
N PRO A 18 1.71 10.40 34.39
CA PRO A 18 1.34 11.31 33.30
C PRO A 18 2.43 11.56 32.24
N GLN A 19 3.70 11.33 32.56
CA GLN A 19 4.80 11.50 31.61
C GLN A 19 4.90 10.29 30.68
N ASP A 20 5.01 9.09 31.25
CA ASP A 20 5.06 7.85 30.48
C ASP A 20 3.76 7.67 29.68
N ARG A 21 2.60 7.97 30.28
CA ARG A 21 1.31 7.91 29.57
C ARG A 21 1.32 8.71 28.28
N ARG A 22 1.78 9.96 28.32
CA ARG A 22 1.86 10.83 27.12
C ARG A 22 2.83 10.28 26.06
N LEU A 23 3.94 9.68 26.49
CA LEU A 23 4.90 9.04 25.60
C LEU A 23 4.25 7.84 24.87
N PHE A 24 3.62 6.93 25.61
CA PHE A 24 2.96 5.76 25.02
C PHE A 24 1.75 6.14 24.15
N GLU A 25 0.94 7.11 24.56
CA GLU A 25 -0.18 7.64 23.75
C GLU A 25 0.30 8.22 22.42
N ARG A 26 1.40 9.00 22.44
CA ARG A 26 2.02 9.53 21.23
C ARG A 26 2.50 8.41 20.32
N HIS A 27 3.20 7.43 20.87
CA HIS A 27 3.72 6.31 20.08
C HIS A 27 2.60 5.45 19.46
N LEU A 28 1.57 5.11 20.23
CA LEU A 28 0.41 4.36 19.75
C LEU A 28 -0.34 5.11 18.64
N SER A 29 -0.46 6.43 18.78
CA SER A 29 -1.05 7.28 17.74
C SER A 29 -0.22 7.24 16.45
N SER A 30 1.11 7.21 16.56
CA SER A 30 2.00 7.06 15.40
C SER A 30 1.90 5.68 14.74
N LEU A 31 1.76 4.61 15.53
CA LEU A 31 1.52 3.25 15.00
C LEU A 31 0.18 3.18 14.25
N GLN A 32 -0.87 3.74 14.83
CA GLN A 32 -2.17 3.83 14.18
C GLN A 32 -2.07 4.64 12.87
N ALA A 33 -1.39 5.79 12.88
CA ALA A 33 -1.23 6.60 11.68
C ALA A 33 -0.45 5.86 10.58
N ALA A 34 0.59 5.09 10.95
CA ALA A 34 1.34 4.25 10.01
C ALA A 34 0.45 3.18 9.37
N HIS A 35 -0.34 2.48 10.19
CA HIS A 35 -1.32 1.50 9.72
C HIS A 35 -2.35 2.15 8.78
N ASP A 36 -2.95 3.26 9.20
CA ASP A 36 -4.01 3.94 8.44
C ASP A 36 -3.48 4.48 7.11
N GLN A 37 -2.22 4.95 7.08
CA GLN A 37 -1.55 5.36 5.85
C GLN A 37 -1.37 4.18 4.86
N LEU A 38 -0.96 3.01 5.34
CA LEU A 38 -0.87 1.81 4.50
C LEU A 38 -2.25 1.30 4.05
N ALA A 39 -3.26 1.41 4.90
CA ALA A 39 -4.61 0.97 4.62
C ALA A 39 -5.28 1.84 3.55
N ALA A 40 -5.13 3.16 3.66
CA ALA A 40 -5.71 4.14 2.73
C ALA A 40 -5.07 4.11 1.33
N HIS A 41 -3.87 3.55 1.19
CA HIS A 41 -3.14 3.50 -0.06
C HIS A 41 -2.86 2.03 -0.45
N PRO A 42 -3.79 1.34 -1.14
CA PRO A 42 -3.60 -0.05 -1.56
C PRO A 42 -2.58 -0.24 -2.68
N ASP A 43 -2.33 0.82 -3.45
CA ASP A 43 -1.54 0.75 -4.68
C ASP A 43 -0.04 1.02 -4.49
N ARG A 44 0.36 1.47 -3.30
CA ARG A 44 1.77 1.73 -2.95
C ARG A 44 2.50 0.48 -2.46
N ASP A 45 3.82 0.61 -2.36
CA ASP A 45 4.70 -0.29 -1.63
C ASP A 45 4.60 -0.03 -0.10
N ARG A 46 5.48 -0.67 0.68
CA ARG A 46 5.72 -0.44 2.12
C ARG A 46 5.91 1.04 2.48
N LEU A 47 5.96 1.32 3.78
CA LEU A 47 6.43 2.61 4.27
C LEU A 47 7.87 2.82 3.79
N ASP A 48 8.16 4.03 3.32
CA ASP A 48 9.52 4.39 2.93
C ASP A 48 10.39 4.69 4.16
N GLU A 49 11.67 5.02 3.92
CA GLU A 49 12.61 5.27 5.01
C GLU A 49 12.25 6.52 5.83
N ASP A 50 11.69 7.56 5.21
CA ASP A 50 11.29 8.80 5.87
C ASP A 50 10.05 8.58 6.73
N GLU A 51 9.06 7.85 6.21
CA GLU A 51 7.88 7.43 6.95
C GLU A 51 8.25 6.52 8.11
N ASN A 52 9.15 5.55 7.92
CA ASN A 52 9.65 4.72 9.01
C ASN A 52 10.32 5.54 10.10
N ARG A 53 11.23 6.46 9.73
CA ARG A 53 11.85 7.38 10.69
C ARG A 53 10.82 8.21 11.45
N ARG A 54 9.77 8.67 10.77
CA ARG A 54 8.73 9.51 11.36
C ARG A 54 7.81 8.74 12.30
N TYR A 55 7.23 7.62 11.86
CA TYR A 55 6.23 6.89 12.64
C TYR A 55 6.85 6.14 13.82
N PHE A 56 8.11 5.70 13.69
CA PHE A 56 8.81 4.94 14.72
C PHE A 56 9.90 5.74 15.44
N ALA A 57 9.87 7.08 15.35
CA ALA A 57 10.86 7.98 15.95
C ALA A 57 11.07 7.73 17.46
N ASP A 58 9.99 7.44 18.17
CA ASP A 58 9.98 7.27 19.63
C ASP A 58 10.40 5.86 20.09
N ARG A 59 10.76 4.95 19.18
CA ARG A 59 10.99 3.52 19.50
C ARG A 59 12.01 3.32 20.62
N ASP A 60 13.15 4.03 20.56
CA ASP A 60 14.20 3.91 21.57
C ASP A 60 13.78 4.50 22.92
N GLU A 61 12.99 5.58 22.91
CA GLU A 61 12.44 6.21 24.11
C GLU A 61 11.42 5.27 24.78
N ILE A 62 10.59 4.59 23.98
CA ILE A 62 9.61 3.59 24.43
C ILE A 62 10.31 2.38 25.06
N GLU A 63 11.32 1.80 24.41
CA GLU A 63 12.03 0.66 25.00
C GLU A 63 12.72 1.04 26.32
N SER A 64 13.30 2.25 26.36
CA SER A 64 13.87 2.79 27.59
C SER A 64 12.82 2.98 28.69
N ALA A 65 11.60 3.42 28.35
CA ALA A 65 10.50 3.55 29.30
C ALA A 65 10.00 2.19 29.81
N LEU A 66 9.84 1.22 28.92
CA LEU A 66 9.47 -0.16 29.27
C LEU A 66 10.47 -0.78 30.25
N GLY A 67 11.77 -0.51 30.09
CA GLY A 67 12.82 -0.99 30.99
C GLY A 67 12.77 -0.39 32.41
N ARG A 68 12.08 0.74 32.62
CA ARG A 68 11.94 1.38 33.93
C ARG A 68 10.64 1.02 34.65
N LEU A 69 9.64 0.53 33.92
CA LEU A 69 8.32 0.25 34.45
C LEU A 69 8.26 -1.11 35.18
N PRO A 70 7.34 -1.29 36.13
CA PRO A 70 7.06 -2.58 36.74
C PRO A 70 6.69 -3.63 35.69
N GLU A 71 7.19 -4.86 35.85
CA GLU A 71 7.00 -5.97 34.91
C GLU A 71 5.54 -6.17 34.49
N ALA A 72 4.60 -6.12 35.45
CA ALA A 72 3.18 -6.31 35.17
C ALA A 72 2.59 -5.22 34.23
N ILE A 73 3.11 -3.99 34.29
CA ILE A 73 2.71 -2.89 33.41
C ILE A 73 3.41 -3.07 32.05
N THR A 74 4.69 -3.39 32.06
CA THR A 74 5.50 -3.65 30.87
C THR A 74 4.90 -4.77 30.01
N GLN A 75 4.43 -5.87 30.62
CA GLN A 75 3.79 -6.96 29.89
C GLN A 75 2.52 -6.53 29.18
N ARG A 76 1.67 -5.71 29.83
CA ARG A 76 0.44 -5.18 29.21
C ARG A 76 0.75 -4.27 28.03
N LEU A 77 1.71 -3.36 28.20
CA LEU A 77 2.12 -2.45 27.13
C LEU A 77 2.75 -3.20 25.95
N ARG A 78 3.65 -4.15 26.22
CA ARG A 78 4.25 -5.00 25.18
C ARG A 78 3.21 -5.79 24.41
N HIS A 79 2.15 -6.27 25.07
CA HIS A 79 1.06 -6.95 24.39
C HIS A 79 0.35 -6.02 23.40
N VAL A 80 -0.02 -4.80 23.81
CA VAL A 80 -0.68 -3.83 22.91
C VAL A 80 0.24 -3.40 21.76
N LEU A 81 1.51 -3.11 22.05
CA LEU A 81 2.49 -2.75 21.04
C LEU A 81 2.72 -3.88 20.03
N GLY A 82 2.86 -5.12 20.51
CA GLY A 82 3.03 -6.29 19.66
C GLY A 82 1.83 -6.53 18.73
N LEU A 83 0.61 -6.25 19.17
CA LEU A 83 -0.57 -6.34 18.31
C LEU A 83 -0.49 -5.33 17.15
N TRP A 84 -0.09 -4.09 17.42
CA TRP A 84 0.12 -3.08 16.38
C TRP A 84 1.25 -3.45 15.42
N GLU A 85 2.38 -3.93 15.94
CA GLU A 85 3.50 -4.38 15.11
C GLU A 85 3.06 -5.50 14.15
N VAL A 86 2.29 -6.47 14.64
CA VAL A 86 1.75 -7.56 13.82
C VAL A 86 0.81 -7.04 12.73
N LEU A 87 -0.10 -6.12 13.06
CA LEU A 87 -1.04 -5.54 12.10
C LEU A 87 -0.32 -4.77 10.98
N ILE A 88 0.63 -3.93 11.36
CA ILE A 88 1.44 -3.15 10.40
C ILE A 88 2.28 -4.09 9.54
N PHE A 89 2.98 -5.06 10.15
CA PHE A 89 3.83 -6.01 9.44
C PHE A 89 3.06 -6.78 8.35
N PHE A 90 1.91 -7.37 8.69
CA PHE A 90 1.13 -8.12 7.70
C PHE A 90 0.61 -7.23 6.58
N LEU A 91 0.23 -5.99 6.89
CA LEU A 91 -0.21 -5.04 5.89
C LEU A 91 0.95 -4.64 4.97
N GLU A 92 2.14 -4.37 5.51
CA GLU A 92 3.35 -4.08 4.72
C GLU A 92 3.77 -5.25 3.82
N GLU A 93 3.73 -6.48 4.31
CA GLU A 93 4.03 -7.66 3.49
C GLU A 93 3.01 -7.83 2.36
N SER A 94 1.73 -7.60 2.64
CA SER A 94 0.68 -7.59 1.61
C SER A 94 0.91 -6.49 0.56
N ARG A 95 1.30 -5.28 0.99
CA ARG A 95 1.63 -4.16 0.10
C ARG A 95 2.84 -4.46 -0.77
N ALA A 96 3.95 -4.94 -0.20
CA ALA A 96 5.14 -5.30 -0.98
C ALA A 96 4.85 -6.37 -2.03
N CYS A 97 4.08 -7.40 -1.67
CA CYS A 97 3.74 -8.47 -2.59
C CYS A 97 2.90 -7.93 -3.76
N SER A 98 1.79 -7.24 -3.46
CA SER A 98 0.88 -6.70 -4.47
C SER A 98 1.54 -5.64 -5.34
N PHE A 99 2.28 -4.69 -4.74
CA PHE A 99 3.05 -3.69 -5.46
C PHE A 99 4.11 -4.32 -6.35
N GLY A 100 4.86 -5.30 -5.85
CA GLY A 100 5.88 -6.02 -6.61
C GLY A 100 5.31 -6.79 -7.81
N ILE A 101 4.09 -7.30 -7.71
CA ILE A 101 3.37 -7.92 -8.84
C ILE A 101 2.95 -6.84 -9.86
N ARG A 102 2.27 -5.78 -9.42
CA ARG A 102 1.83 -4.67 -10.30
C ARG A 102 3.01 -4.03 -11.04
N ARG A 103 4.11 -3.79 -10.33
CA ARG A 103 5.34 -3.22 -10.91
C ARG A 103 5.95 -4.14 -11.98
N ARG A 104 6.03 -5.45 -11.72
CA ARG A 104 6.52 -6.42 -12.71
C ARG A 104 5.63 -6.48 -13.93
N LEU A 105 4.30 -6.51 -13.73
CA LEU A 105 3.34 -6.47 -14.82
C LEU A 105 3.50 -5.18 -15.64
N ALA A 106 3.58 -4.02 -15.00
CA ALA A 106 3.80 -2.74 -15.68
C ALA A 106 5.10 -2.70 -16.51
N GLN A 107 6.19 -3.29 -15.99
CA GLN A 107 7.45 -3.43 -16.71
C GLN A 107 7.32 -4.37 -17.91
N GLN A 108 6.63 -5.51 -17.77
CA GLN A 108 6.38 -6.41 -18.89
C GLN A 108 5.51 -5.76 -19.96
N LEU A 109 4.41 -5.11 -19.58
CA LEU A 109 3.52 -4.40 -20.51
C LEU A 109 4.24 -3.25 -21.24
N SER A 110 5.21 -2.58 -20.62
CA SER A 110 6.03 -1.58 -21.32
C SER A 110 6.82 -2.14 -22.50
N GLN A 111 7.15 -3.44 -22.51
CA GLN A 111 7.81 -4.11 -23.65
C GLN A 111 6.82 -4.38 -24.80
N PHE A 112 5.53 -4.38 -24.50
CA PHE A 112 4.43 -4.67 -25.41
C PHE A 112 3.59 -3.42 -25.76
N THR A 113 4.02 -2.25 -25.28
CA THR A 113 3.35 -0.98 -25.53
C THR A 113 3.63 -0.53 -26.96
N LEU A 114 2.57 -0.19 -27.68
CA LEU A 114 2.66 0.35 -29.03
C LEU A 114 2.99 1.84 -28.96
N SER A 115 3.83 2.34 -29.87
CA SER A 115 4.01 3.77 -30.05
C SER A 115 2.82 4.38 -30.83
N ASP A 116 2.58 5.67 -30.65
CA ASP A 116 1.48 6.39 -31.30
C ASP A 116 1.48 6.21 -32.83
N THR A 117 2.66 6.15 -33.44
CA THR A 117 2.83 5.88 -34.88
C THR A 117 2.33 4.49 -35.28
N ALA A 118 2.53 3.47 -34.44
CA ALA A 118 2.05 2.12 -34.68
C ALA A 118 0.52 2.01 -34.50
N VAL A 119 -0.04 2.71 -33.51
CA VAL A 119 -1.49 2.76 -33.26
C VAL A 119 -2.25 3.36 -34.45
N ALA A 120 -1.76 4.46 -35.01
CA ALA A 120 -2.33 5.09 -36.21
C ALA A 120 -2.31 4.16 -37.46
N THR A 121 -1.47 3.13 -37.44
CA THR A 121 -1.40 2.12 -38.51
C THR A 121 -2.39 0.98 -38.29
N LEU A 122 -2.67 0.61 -37.04
CA LEU A 122 -3.63 -0.43 -36.65
C LEU A 122 -5.09 0.02 -36.81
N THR A 123 -5.37 1.29 -36.52
CA THR A 123 -6.70 1.92 -36.71
C THR A 123 -7.09 2.05 -38.20
N LYS A 124 -6.18 1.77 -39.14
CA LYS A 124 -6.44 1.74 -40.59
C LYS A 124 -6.65 0.31 -41.12
N SER A 125 -7.15 -0.61 -40.29
CA SER A 125 -7.51 -1.94 -40.78
C SER A 125 -8.60 -1.85 -41.85
N HIS A 126 -8.54 -2.76 -42.83
CA HIS A 126 -9.07 -2.61 -44.20
C HIS A 126 -10.62 -2.56 -44.31
N ASP A 127 -11.34 -2.65 -43.19
CA ASP A 127 -12.81 -2.77 -43.12
C ASP A 127 -13.52 -1.62 -42.35
N GLY A 128 -12.80 -0.61 -41.86
CA GLY A 128 -13.43 0.61 -41.32
C GLY A 128 -14.05 0.50 -39.91
N ASP A 129 -13.98 -0.66 -39.27
CA ASP A 129 -14.34 -0.82 -37.86
C ASP A 129 -13.18 -0.36 -36.97
N ALA A 130 -13.49 0.55 -36.03
CA ALA A 130 -12.54 0.98 -35.01
C ALA A 130 -12.21 -0.17 -34.06
N LEU A 131 -10.93 -0.32 -33.72
CA LEU A 131 -10.52 -1.32 -32.73
C LEU A 131 -10.96 -0.83 -31.34
N GLU A 132 -11.65 -1.68 -30.58
CA GLU A 132 -12.11 -1.41 -29.22
C GLU A 132 -11.30 -2.20 -28.19
N CYS A 133 -11.08 -1.63 -27.00
CA CYS A 133 -10.49 -2.34 -25.90
C CYS A 133 -11.51 -3.31 -25.29
N ALA A 134 -11.22 -4.61 -25.28
CA ALA A 134 -12.15 -5.63 -24.76
C ALA A 134 -12.39 -5.59 -23.23
N ILE A 135 -11.76 -4.66 -22.49
CA ILE A 135 -11.96 -4.50 -21.03
C ILE A 135 -13.00 -3.42 -20.75
N CYS A 136 -12.82 -2.22 -21.32
CA CYS A 136 -13.74 -1.09 -21.13
C CYS A 136 -14.75 -0.92 -22.28
N ASN A 137 -14.56 -1.62 -23.40
CA ASN A 137 -15.32 -1.46 -24.65
C ASN A 137 -15.24 -0.04 -25.23
N GLU A 138 -14.20 0.72 -24.90
CA GLU A 138 -13.94 2.03 -25.48
C GLU A 138 -12.96 1.94 -26.66
N GLU A 139 -13.01 2.94 -27.53
CA GLU A 139 -12.19 2.99 -28.74
C GLU A 139 -10.69 3.15 -28.42
N LEU A 140 -9.84 2.42 -29.15
CA LEU A 140 -8.38 2.46 -29.03
C LEU A 140 -7.74 3.65 -29.76
N SER A 141 -8.51 4.62 -30.25
CA SER A 141 -8.02 5.72 -31.10
C SER A 141 -7.76 7.03 -30.36
N LEU A 142 -7.91 7.07 -29.03
CA LEU A 142 -7.72 8.29 -28.24
C LEU A 142 -6.23 8.66 -28.16
N PRO A 143 -5.84 9.87 -28.60
CA PRO A 143 -4.44 10.26 -28.81
C PRO A 143 -3.58 10.36 -27.55
N ASP A 144 -4.20 10.32 -26.36
CA ASP A 144 -3.50 10.44 -25.07
C ASP A 144 -3.39 9.10 -24.32
N GLN A 145 -3.88 7.99 -24.89
CA GLN A 145 -3.91 6.69 -24.21
C GLN A 145 -2.82 5.75 -24.73
N SER A 146 -1.97 5.27 -23.84
CA SER A 146 -1.01 4.20 -24.17
C SER A 146 -1.72 2.87 -24.36
N ILE A 147 -1.37 2.16 -25.43
CA ILE A 147 -2.02 0.91 -25.82
C ILE A 147 -1.03 -0.25 -25.76
N VAL A 148 -1.49 -1.41 -25.32
CA VAL A 148 -0.69 -2.63 -25.20
C VAL A 148 -1.20 -3.68 -26.18
N GLN A 149 -0.29 -4.32 -26.92
CA GLN A 149 -0.59 -5.48 -27.77
C GLN A 149 0.07 -6.73 -27.17
N LEU A 150 -0.73 -7.70 -26.72
CA LEU A 150 -0.19 -8.94 -26.15
C LEU A 150 0.42 -9.83 -27.24
N PRO A 151 1.50 -10.58 -26.95
CA PRO A 151 2.26 -11.34 -27.95
C PRO A 151 1.52 -12.58 -28.48
N CYS A 152 0.39 -12.96 -27.89
CA CYS A 152 -0.33 -14.16 -28.31
C CYS A 152 -1.10 -13.97 -29.62
N HIS A 153 -1.76 -12.83 -29.85
CA HIS A 153 -2.49 -12.55 -31.09
C HIS A 153 -2.50 -11.05 -31.40
N ALA A 154 -2.47 -10.69 -32.68
CA ALA A 154 -2.43 -9.29 -33.10
C ALA A 154 -3.68 -8.48 -32.76
N SER A 155 -4.81 -9.14 -32.48
CA SER A 155 -6.07 -8.53 -32.05
C SER A 155 -6.16 -8.29 -30.54
N HIS A 156 -5.23 -8.81 -29.73
CA HIS A 156 -5.23 -8.63 -28.28
C HIS A 156 -4.62 -7.28 -27.91
N ILE A 157 -5.38 -6.23 -28.21
CA ILE A 157 -5.01 -4.84 -28.02
C ILE A 157 -5.90 -4.24 -26.94
N PHE A 158 -5.30 -3.52 -25.99
CA PHE A 158 -6.02 -2.95 -24.85
C PHE A 158 -5.44 -1.59 -24.45
N HIS A 159 -6.24 -0.74 -23.80
CA HIS A 159 -5.67 0.39 -23.07
C HIS A 159 -4.79 -0.13 -21.94
N ARG A 160 -3.61 0.49 -21.80
CA ARG A 160 -2.63 0.12 -20.77
C ARG A 160 -3.22 0.21 -19.37
N GLU A 161 -4.03 1.23 -19.13
CA GLU A 161 -4.67 1.47 -17.84
C GLU A 161 -5.65 0.36 -17.49
N CYS A 162 -6.42 -0.14 -18.45
CA CYS A 162 -7.38 -1.21 -18.23
C CYS A 162 -6.77 -2.55 -17.79
N ILE A 163 -5.50 -2.81 -18.12
CA ILE A 163 -4.78 -4.03 -17.67
C ILE A 163 -4.13 -3.83 -16.28
N LEU A 164 -3.90 -2.57 -15.88
CA LEU A 164 -3.17 -2.23 -14.66
C LEU A 164 -4.06 -1.94 -13.44
N VAL A 165 -5.40 -2.00 -13.59
CA VAL A 165 -6.38 -1.88 -12.50
C VAL A 165 -6.37 -3.10 -11.60
#